data_AF-A0A4P9X611-F1
#
_entry.id   AF-A0A4P9X611-F1
#
_cell.length_a   1.000
_cell.length_b   1.000
_cell.length_c   1.000
_cell.angle_alpha   90.00
_cell.angle_beta   90.00
_cell.angle_gamma   90.00
#
_symmetry.space_group_name_H-M   'P 1'
#
loop_
_entity.id
_entity.type
_entity.pdbx_description
1 polymer ?
#
loop_
_entity_poly.entity_id
_entity_poly.type
_entity_poly.pdbx_seq_one_letter_code
_entity_poly.pdbx_strand_id
1 'polypeptide(L)'
;MPGCDKMFMTPLNLKSHLRTHNPDKPFACQEDGCDASFRRHHDLKRHMGSVHTCSRPFTCDRCEKVFARQDALKRHVTRPGTACYNSTSF
;
A
#
# COMPACT_ATOMS: atom_id res chain seq x y z
N MET A 1 2.90 18.08 -15.32
CA MET A 1 2.93 17.23 -16.53
C MET A 1 1.93 17.78 -17.53
N PRO A 2 2.25 17.83 -18.83
CA PRO A 2 1.27 18.14 -19.87
C PRO A 2 0.06 17.18 -19.76
N GLY A 3 -1.17 17.71 -19.81
CA GLY A 3 -2.40 16.91 -19.84
C GLY A 3 -2.90 16.35 -18.49
N CYS A 4 -2.65 17.03 -17.37
CA CYS A 4 -3.17 16.60 -16.07
C CYS A 4 -4.35 17.45 -15.58
N ASP A 5 -5.58 17.00 -15.87
CA ASP A 5 -6.83 17.75 -15.59
C ASP A 5 -7.54 17.31 -14.29
N LYS A 6 -6.78 16.84 -13.29
CA LYS A 6 -7.35 16.39 -12.01
C LYS A 6 -7.74 17.56 -11.12
N MET A 7 -9.00 17.60 -10.72
CA MET A 7 -9.53 18.55 -9.74
C MET A 7 -9.60 17.95 -8.33
N PHE A 8 -9.34 18.78 -7.32
CA PHE A 8 -9.35 18.38 -5.91
C PHE A 8 -10.16 19.38 -5.10
N MET A 9 -11.01 18.89 -4.21
CA MET A 9 -11.84 19.73 -3.35
C MET A 9 -11.06 20.38 -2.19
N THR A 10 -9.85 19.89 -1.90
CA THR A 10 -9.05 20.41 -0.78
C THR A 10 -7.62 20.75 -1.22
N PRO A 11 -7.02 21.81 -0.63
CA PRO A 11 -5.65 22.20 -0.94
C PRO A 11 -4.64 21.13 -0.52
N LEU A 12 -4.93 20.36 0.55
CA LEU A 12 -4.10 19.23 0.96
C LEU A 12 -4.03 18.13 -0.11
N ASN A 13 -5.18 17.80 -0.73
CA ASN A 13 -5.23 16.78 -1.77
C ASN A 13 -4.54 17.26 -3.05
N LEU A 14 -4.72 18.53 -3.43
CA LEU A 14 -3.99 19.15 -4.54
C LEU A 14 -2.47 19.11 -4.29
N LYS A 15 -2.00 19.54 -3.10
CA LYS A 15 -0.58 19.52 -2.74
C LYS A 15 0.01 18.11 -2.80
N SER A 16 -0.72 17.11 -2.30
CA SER A 16 -0.33 15.70 -2.37
C SER A 16 -0.26 15.21 -3.81
N HIS A 17 -1.21 15.60 -4.66
CA HIS A 17 -1.20 15.29 -6.08
C HIS A 17 -0.04 15.94 -6.82
N LEU A 18 0.29 17.20 -6.52
CA LEU A 18 1.40 17.90 -7.18
C LEU A 18 2.75 17.21 -6.95
N ARG A 19 2.94 16.53 -5.81
CA ARG A 19 4.11 15.68 -5.56
C ARG A 19 4.22 14.52 -6.55
N THR A 20 3.15 14.15 -7.25
CA THR A 20 3.21 13.10 -8.28
C THR A 20 3.80 13.59 -9.60
N HIS A 21 3.75 14.90 -9.85
CA HIS A 21 4.41 15.55 -11.00
C HIS A 21 5.91 15.73 -10.76
N ASN A 22 6.35 15.77 -9.51
CA ASN A 22 7.75 15.81 -9.15
C ASN A 22 8.31 14.38 -9.02
N PRO A 23 9.34 13.98 -9.80
CA PRO A 23 9.99 12.69 -9.63
C PRO A 23 10.75 12.55 -8.31
N ASP A 24 11.02 13.66 -7.61
CA ASP A 24 11.76 13.66 -6.35
C ASP A 24 11.13 12.73 -5.30
N LYS A 25 11.99 11.93 -4.67
CA LYS A 25 11.67 10.91 -3.68
C LYS A 25 12.51 11.19 -2.42
N PRO A 26 12.16 12.24 -1.66
CA PRO A 26 12.99 12.69 -0.53
C PRO A 26 13.02 11.69 0.64
N PHE A 27 12.19 10.65 0.62
CA PHE A 27 12.13 9.66 1.70
C PHE A 27 12.80 8.36 1.24
N ALA A 28 14.11 8.22 1.49
CA ALA A 28 14.88 7.01 1.19
C ALA A 28 14.82 6.00 2.35
N CYS A 29 14.90 4.72 2.01
CA CYS A 29 15.21 3.64 2.95
C CYS A 29 16.67 3.80 3.40
N GLN A 30 16.93 3.55 4.68
CA GLN A 30 18.28 3.63 5.27
C GLN A 30 18.83 2.26 5.64
N GLU A 31 18.11 1.19 5.28
CA GLU A 31 18.55 -0.19 5.52
C GLU A 31 19.65 -0.57 4.53
N ASP A 32 20.67 -1.26 5.03
CA ASP A 32 21.81 -1.70 4.23
C ASP A 32 21.37 -2.64 3.09
N GLY A 33 21.82 -2.35 1.88
CA GLY A 33 21.41 -3.09 0.67
C GLY A 33 20.01 -2.75 0.14
N CYS A 34 19.35 -1.68 0.61
CA CYS A 34 18.05 -1.25 0.11
C CYS A 34 18.04 0.19 -0.45
N ASP A 35 18.02 0.32 -1.78
CA ASP A 35 18.00 1.62 -2.46
C ASP A 35 16.58 2.17 -2.69
N ALA A 36 15.59 1.69 -1.94
CA ALA A 36 14.20 2.11 -2.15
C ALA A 36 13.97 3.56 -1.69
N SER A 37 13.33 4.37 -2.53
CA SER A 37 12.94 5.75 -2.15
C SER A 37 11.49 6.07 -2.53
N PHE A 38 10.87 6.96 -1.76
CA PHE A 38 9.44 7.24 -1.79
C PHE A 38 9.14 8.74 -1.81
N ARG A 39 7.99 9.09 -2.38
CA ARG A 39 7.49 10.48 -2.45
C ARG A 39 6.78 10.95 -1.18
N ARG A 40 6.37 10.01 -0.32
CA ARG A 40 5.59 10.28 0.89
C ARG A 40 6.09 9.42 2.05
N HIS A 41 6.16 10.00 3.23
CA HIS A 41 6.64 9.34 4.44
C HIS A 41 5.86 8.05 4.79
N HIS A 42 4.54 8.04 4.63
CA HIS A 42 3.74 6.83 4.91
C HIS A 42 4.05 5.67 3.95
N ASP A 43 4.53 5.95 2.74
CA ASP A 43 4.92 4.92 1.79
C ASP A 43 6.24 4.26 2.24
N LEU A 44 7.20 5.04 2.76
CA LEU A 44 8.43 4.53 3.38
C LEU A 44 8.12 3.68 4.62
N LYS A 45 7.31 4.18 5.56
CA LYS A 45 6.91 3.42 6.76
C LYS A 45 6.28 2.08 6.42
N ARG A 46 5.44 2.07 5.38
CA ARG A 46 4.82 0.83 4.88
C ARG A 46 5.85 -0.12 4.29
N HIS A 47 6.78 0.39 3.49
CA HIS A 47 7.88 -0.39 2.94
C HIS A 47 8.69 -1.07 4.04
N MET A 48 9.13 -0.32 5.06
CA MET A 48 9.86 -0.84 6.23
C MET A 48 9.12 -2.02 6.87
N GLY A 49 7.85 -1.83 7.21
CA GLY A 49 7.04 -2.87 7.85
C GLY A 49 6.87 -4.12 6.98
N SER A 50 6.73 -3.95 5.67
CA SER A 50 6.47 -5.07 4.75
C SER A 50 7.70 -5.83 4.27
N VAL A 51 8.85 -5.16 4.16
CA VAL A 51 10.07 -5.72 3.55
C VAL A 51 11.11 -6.07 4.62
N HIS A 52 11.31 -5.19 5.60
CA HIS A 52 12.37 -5.34 6.59
C HIS A 52 11.86 -5.96 7.90
N THR A 53 10.63 -5.62 8.32
CA THR A 53 10.06 -6.12 9.58
C THR A 53 9.17 -7.36 9.40
N CYS A 54 8.82 -7.73 8.17
CA CYS A 54 7.85 -8.80 7.87
C CYS A 54 6.53 -8.69 8.67
N SER A 55 6.13 -7.49 9.05
CA SER A 55 4.94 -7.26 9.86
C SER A 55 3.70 -7.53 9.02
N ARG A 56 2.93 -8.55 9.43
CA ARG A 56 1.65 -8.92 8.82
C ARG A 56 0.55 -8.88 9.86
N PRO A 57 0.08 -7.70 10.27
CA PRO A 57 -0.89 -7.60 11.36
C PRO A 57 -2.34 -7.80 10.91
N PHE A 58 -2.60 -7.96 9.61
CA PHE A 58 -3.95 -8.00 9.07
C PHE A 58 -4.35 -9.42 8.69
N THR A 59 -5.15 -10.07 9.52
CA THR A 59 -5.65 -11.42 9.26
C THR A 59 -7.04 -11.37 8.63
N CYS A 60 -7.32 -12.29 7.70
CA CYS A 60 -8.68 -12.52 7.22
C CYS A 60 -9.40 -13.48 8.16
N ASP A 61 -10.47 -13.03 8.81
CA ASP A 61 -11.23 -13.85 9.77
C ASP A 61 -11.91 -15.08 9.14
N ARG A 62 -12.01 -15.14 7.80
CA ARG A 62 -12.69 -16.24 7.09
C ARG A 62 -11.77 -17.36 6.63
N CYS A 63 -10.51 -17.07 6.33
CA CYS A 63 -9.55 -18.05 5.81
C CYS A 63 -8.18 -17.98 6.49
N GLU A 64 -8.06 -17.17 7.54
CA GLU A 64 -6.86 -16.96 8.35
C GLU A 64 -5.63 -16.46 7.57
N LYS A 65 -5.79 -16.12 6.29
CA LYS A 65 -4.70 -15.53 5.49
C LYS A 65 -4.26 -14.21 6.10
N VAL A 66 -2.96 -14.09 6.31
CA VAL A 66 -2.34 -12.92 6.92
C VAL A 66 -1.76 -12.01 5.83
N PHE A 67 -1.97 -10.70 5.95
CA PHE A 67 -1.55 -9.69 4.99
C PHE A 67 -0.67 -8.64 5.68
N ALA A 68 0.35 -8.17 4.95
CA ALA A 68 1.19 -7.05 5.38
C ALA A 68 0.45 -5.70 5.37
N ARG A 69 -0.70 -5.62 4.68
CA ARG A 69 -1.40 -4.34 4.43
C ARG A 69 -2.92 -4.49 4.49
N GLN A 70 -3.57 -3.51 5.10
CA GLN A 70 -5.03 -3.48 5.23
C GLN A 70 -5.74 -3.40 3.87
N ASP A 71 -5.20 -2.65 2.91
CA ASP A 71 -5.80 -2.53 1.57
C ASP A 71 -5.72 -3.85 0.78
N ALA A 72 -4.68 -4.65 1.03
CA ALA A 72 -4.57 -6.00 0.48
C ALA A 72 -5.64 -6.93 1.06
N LEU A 73 -5.86 -6.90 2.38
CA LEU A 73 -6.96 -7.61 3.03
C LEU A 73 -8.32 -7.15 2.49
N LYS A 74 -8.56 -5.83 2.41
CA LYS A 74 -9.81 -5.26 1.86
C LYS A 74 -10.07 -5.77 0.45
N ARG A 75 -9.07 -5.72 -0.44
CA ARG A 75 -9.17 -6.27 -1.80
C ARG A 75 -9.43 -7.77 -1.84
N HIS A 76 -8.91 -8.51 -0.88
CA HIS A 76 -9.12 -9.95 -0.77
C HIS A 76 -10.56 -10.28 -0.36
N VAL A 77 -11.12 -9.55 0.60
CA VAL A 77 -12.50 -9.79 1.06
C VAL A 77 -13.57 -9.21 0.13
N THR A 78 -13.25 -8.21 -0.70
CA THR A 78 -14.21 -7.59 -1.63
C THR A 78 -14.24 -8.24 -3.02
N ARG A 79 -13.28 -9.09 -3.37
CA ARG A 79 -13.25 -9.79 -4.67
C ARG A 79 -14.04 -11.11 -4.60
N PRO A 80 -15.12 -11.28 -5.38
CA PRO A 80 -15.92 -12.52 -5.37
C PRO A 80 -15.18 -13.78 -5.87
N GLY A 81 -13.99 -13.65 -6.45
CA GLY A 81 -13.23 -14.78 -7.03
C GLY A 81 -12.01 -15.25 -6.23
N THR A 82 -11.59 -14.52 -5.18
CA THR A 82 -10.65 -15.07 -4.18
C THR A 82 -11.48 -15.77 -3.13
N ALA A 83 -12.16 -16.84 -3.54
CA ALA A 83 -13.02 -17.61 -2.68
C ALA A 83 -12.21 -18.11 -1.47
N CYS A 84 -12.55 -17.59 -0.30
CA CYS A 84 -12.37 -18.27 0.97
C CYS A 84 -13.44 -19.35 1.05
N TYR A 85 -13.39 -20.35 0.17
CA TYR A 85 -14.18 -21.55 0.38
C TYR A 85 -13.28 -22.52 1.11
N ASN A 86 -13.65 -22.82 2.36
CA ASN A 86 -13.18 -24.05 2.97
C ASN A 86 -13.79 -25.16 2.12
N SER A 87 -12.98 -25.84 1.32
CA SER A 87 -13.38 -27.10 0.68
C SER A 87 -13.40 -28.18 1.76
N THR A 88 -14.37 -28.12 2.67
CA THR A 88 -14.76 -29.30 3.45
C THR A 88 -15.82 -30.02 2.63
N SER A 89 -15.37 -30.83 1.68
CA SER A 89 -16.20 -31.88 1.08
C SER A 89 -15.87 -33.17 1.82
N PHE A 90 -16.88 -33.71 2.52
CA PHE A 90 -16.94 -35.10 2.99
C PHE A 90 -16.94 -36.06 1.81
#